data_AF-A0A954PNC9-F1
#
_entry.id   AF-A0A954PNC9-F1
#
_cell.length_a   1.000
_cell.length_b   1.000
_cell.length_c   1.000
_cell.angle_alpha   90.00
_cell.angle_beta   90.00
_cell.angle_gamma   90.00
#
_symmetry.space_group_name_H-M   'P 1'
#
loop_
_entity.id
_entity.type
_entity.pdbx_description
1 polymer ?
#
loop_
_entity_poly.entity_id
_entity_poly.type
_entity_poly.pdbx_seq_one_letter_code
_entity_poly.pdbx_strand_id
1 'polypeptide(L)'
;MAITWKELGDDWLVEDPQMALGWRSCENPSAQAERHEQLRDYLHMQLALCGLSVPEQPAAESLWRRSLLSSLKEKNRLLSAHRAAIDTRIENFLQAHFGDAPIDSPLGLPHPTLCLDRHGLARILSLPAGGDEFSNELLSSYRAHNGVVHNPRADRRTTQGTFHVCEGGLPIPADKRAVPKAIFARLFQRALQPPSELLKLPYLSSGHDSAEAFISLLVRPLVCPAVPGFCRHKSMEIRFFAPGGLVSNLDFVESIFGNGGDPLLPENDAGLDVLHWSGHTGCVILAPHLCHVTKRELGLPHWDDASERQRRDAMCYREPDEKYNDGSAFKVTCRTADGVIVTLIADNYFGYCKKEVKTQISFAANLMGNVEEEHAGGTLAFPSWSLGDEYQVNS
;
A
#
# COMPACT_ATOMS: atom_id res chain seq x y z
N MET A 1 31.38 15.00 18.23
CA MET A 1 31.04 15.39 16.84
C MET A 1 29.58 15.80 16.86
N ALA A 2 29.27 17.05 16.54
CA ALA A 2 27.89 17.52 16.46
C ALA A 2 27.27 16.91 15.20
N ILE A 3 26.28 16.02 15.39
CA ILE A 3 25.48 15.51 14.28
C ILE A 3 24.71 16.70 13.71
N THR A 4 24.93 17.00 12.44
CA THR A 4 24.28 18.13 11.76
C THR A 4 22.89 17.74 11.27
N TRP A 5 21.98 18.70 11.09
CA TRP A 5 20.62 18.44 10.59
C TRP A 5 20.59 17.68 9.25
N LYS A 6 21.59 17.87 8.39
CA LYS A 6 21.78 17.10 7.15
C LYS A 6 22.10 15.61 7.36
N GLU A 7 22.72 15.25 8.49
CA GLU A 7 23.05 13.86 8.82
C GLU A 7 21.90 13.14 9.55
N LEU A 8 20.90 13.88 10.03
CA LEU A 8 19.68 13.32 10.61
C LEU A 8 18.69 12.85 9.52
N GLY A 9 18.99 13.17 8.25
CA GLY A 9 18.28 12.77 7.04
C GLY A 9 16.90 13.40 6.96
N ASP A 10 16.72 14.39 6.09
CA ASP A 10 15.37 14.81 5.65
C ASP A 10 14.84 13.88 4.54
N ASP A 11 15.60 12.84 4.16
CA ASP A 11 15.26 11.87 3.11
C ASP A 11 13.96 11.08 3.37
N TRP A 12 13.42 11.13 4.60
CA TRP A 12 12.10 10.56 4.94
C TRP A 12 10.94 11.54 4.72
N LEU A 13 11.20 12.84 4.60
CA LEU A 13 10.21 13.84 4.22
C LEU A 13 10.03 13.79 2.70
N VAL A 14 8.80 13.97 2.24
CA VAL A 14 8.54 14.18 0.81
C VAL A 14 9.32 15.43 0.39
N GLU A 15 10.45 15.24 -0.31
CA GLU A 15 11.42 16.30 -0.66
C GLU A 15 10.78 17.48 -1.40
N ASP A 16 9.66 17.23 -2.08
CA ASP A 16 8.88 18.22 -2.82
C ASP A 16 7.38 18.07 -2.52
N PRO A 17 6.84 18.84 -1.54
CA PRO A 17 5.41 18.85 -1.23
C PRO A 17 4.54 19.17 -2.45
N GLN A 18 5.08 19.87 -3.46
CA GLN A 18 4.32 20.21 -4.67
C GLN A 18 4.01 18.98 -5.51
N MET A 19 4.84 17.94 -5.45
CA MET A 19 4.51 16.67 -6.10
C MET A 19 3.26 16.01 -5.52
N ALA A 20 2.98 16.22 -4.22
CA ALA A 20 1.78 15.68 -3.57
C ALA A 20 0.50 16.45 -3.95
N LEU A 21 0.62 17.69 -4.48
CA LEU A 21 -0.47 18.64 -4.65
C LEU A 21 -1.16 18.60 -6.04
N GLY A 22 -0.92 17.58 -6.88
CA GLY A 22 -1.66 17.34 -8.11
C GLY A 22 -0.90 17.59 -9.42
N TRP A 23 -1.62 17.79 -10.54
CA TRP A 23 -1.01 17.94 -11.88
C TRP A 23 -0.66 19.39 -12.25
N ARG A 24 -1.13 20.38 -11.49
CA ARG A 24 -0.90 21.81 -11.73
C ARG A 24 -0.53 22.49 -10.41
N SER A 25 0.75 22.77 -10.18
CA SER A 25 1.22 23.66 -9.12
C SER A 25 1.46 25.05 -9.73
N CYS A 26 1.22 26.09 -8.95
CA CYS A 26 1.18 27.48 -9.41
C CYS A 26 2.55 28.10 -9.73
N GLU A 27 3.66 27.43 -9.45
CA GLU A 27 4.99 28.06 -9.49
C GLU A 27 5.67 27.99 -10.87
N ASN A 28 5.44 26.95 -11.69
CA ASN A 28 5.97 26.91 -13.06
C ASN A 28 5.24 25.89 -14.00
N PRO A 29 4.23 26.33 -14.77
CA PRO A 29 3.42 25.42 -15.61
C PRO A 29 4.19 24.67 -16.70
N SER A 30 5.26 25.24 -17.28
CA SER A 30 6.02 24.59 -18.36
C SER A 30 6.89 23.45 -17.84
N ALA A 31 7.64 23.67 -16.75
CA ALA A 31 8.47 22.64 -16.14
C ALA A 31 7.63 21.45 -15.65
N GLN A 32 6.41 21.70 -15.17
CA GLN A 32 5.51 20.64 -14.74
C GLN A 32 4.95 19.83 -15.91
N ALA A 33 4.63 20.49 -17.03
CA ALA A 33 4.19 19.80 -18.25
C ALA A 33 5.29 18.86 -18.76
N GLU A 34 6.55 19.33 -18.79
CA GLU A 34 7.70 18.51 -19.16
C GLU A 34 7.89 17.31 -18.21
N ARG A 35 7.79 17.51 -16.89
CA ARG A 35 7.88 16.42 -15.90
C ARG A 35 6.76 15.40 -16.08
N HIS A 36 5.54 15.86 -16.38
CA HIS A 36 4.40 14.97 -16.61
C HIS A 36 4.58 14.14 -17.89
N GLU A 37 5.11 14.75 -18.95
CA GLU A 37 5.42 14.05 -20.20
C GLU A 37 6.52 12.99 -19.98
N GLN A 38 7.59 13.34 -19.26
CA GLN A 38 8.65 12.39 -18.90
C GLN A 38 8.13 11.20 -18.08
N LEU A 39 7.26 11.45 -17.09
CA LEU A 39 6.63 10.39 -16.31
C LEU A 39 5.71 9.51 -17.16
N ARG A 40 4.98 10.09 -18.11
CA ARG A 40 4.14 9.34 -19.05
C ARG A 40 4.99 8.45 -19.98
N ASP A 41 6.09 8.97 -20.51
CA ASP A 41 7.01 8.19 -21.34
C ASP A 41 7.67 7.05 -20.54
N TYR A 42 8.02 7.31 -19.28
CA TYR A 42 8.50 6.29 -18.36
C TYR A 42 7.45 5.20 -18.09
N LEU A 43 6.20 5.60 -17.85
CA LEU A 43 5.07 4.68 -17.66
C LEU A 43 4.89 3.79 -18.89
N HIS A 44 4.91 4.36 -20.09
CA HIS A 44 4.82 3.61 -21.34
C HIS A 44 5.95 2.58 -21.48
N MET A 45 7.17 2.95 -21.12
CA MET A 45 8.30 2.03 -21.08
C MET A 45 8.05 0.88 -20.09
N GLN A 46 7.58 1.17 -18.88
CA GLN A 46 7.26 0.12 -17.89
C GLN A 46 6.13 -0.81 -18.34
N LEU A 47 5.05 -0.26 -18.88
CA LEU A 47 3.94 -1.05 -19.45
C LEU A 47 4.45 -1.99 -20.55
N ALA A 48 5.30 -1.49 -21.45
CA ALA A 48 5.91 -2.31 -22.50
C ALA A 48 6.83 -3.41 -21.95
N LEU A 49 7.62 -3.13 -20.91
CA LEU A 49 8.46 -4.11 -20.21
C LEU A 49 7.64 -5.20 -19.52
N CYS A 50 6.47 -4.85 -18.96
CA CYS A 50 5.49 -5.80 -18.43
C CYS A 50 4.73 -6.54 -19.54
N GLY A 51 4.92 -6.18 -20.81
CA GLY A 51 4.26 -6.79 -21.95
C GLY A 51 2.82 -6.33 -22.17
N LEU A 52 2.42 -5.20 -21.58
CA LEU A 52 1.11 -4.59 -21.75
C LEU A 52 1.08 -3.67 -22.98
N SER A 53 -0.08 -3.60 -23.64
CA SER A 53 -0.30 -2.69 -24.78
C SER A 53 -0.21 -1.23 -24.32
N VAL A 54 0.54 -0.42 -25.06
CA VAL A 54 0.71 1.02 -24.79
C VAL A 54 -0.19 1.82 -25.73
N PRO A 55 -0.88 2.88 -25.27
CA PRO A 55 -1.66 3.76 -26.14
C PRO A 55 -0.78 4.37 -27.25
N GLU A 56 -1.31 4.51 -28.48
CA GLU A 56 -0.54 4.95 -29.64
C GLU A 56 0.23 6.26 -29.39
N GLN A 57 1.56 6.21 -29.49
CA GLN A 57 2.41 7.39 -29.66
C GLN A 57 2.68 7.62 -31.16
N PRO A 58 2.75 8.87 -31.63
CA PRO A 58 3.19 9.15 -33.00
C PRO A 58 4.59 8.56 -33.24
N ALA A 59 4.77 8.01 -34.43
CA ALA A 59 5.87 7.16 -34.89
C ALA A 59 7.27 7.82 -34.91
N ALA A 60 7.74 8.35 -33.79
CA ALA A 60 9.13 8.73 -33.55
C ALA A 60 9.82 7.64 -32.72
N GLU A 61 9.64 6.37 -33.08
CA GLU A 61 10.33 5.26 -32.42
C GLU A 61 11.62 4.92 -33.16
N SER A 62 12.72 5.28 -32.53
CA SER A 62 14.02 4.77 -32.89
C SER A 62 14.08 3.24 -32.85
N LEU A 63 14.68 2.62 -33.86
CA LEU A 63 14.87 1.17 -34.00
C LEU A 63 15.47 0.48 -32.75
N TRP A 64 16.30 1.18 -31.97
CA TRP A 64 16.96 0.63 -30.78
C TRP A 64 16.01 0.42 -29.58
N ARG A 65 14.98 1.25 -29.43
CA ARG A 65 14.03 1.14 -28.30
C ARG A 65 13.25 -0.18 -28.33
N ARG A 66 12.72 -0.58 -29.49
CA ARG A 66 11.96 -1.84 -29.62
C ARG A 66 12.83 -3.07 -29.34
N SER A 67 14.01 -3.16 -29.96
CA SER A 67 14.93 -4.30 -29.77
C SER A 67 15.42 -4.43 -28.33
N LEU A 68 15.77 -3.31 -27.69
CA LEU A 68 16.19 -3.30 -26.29
C LEU A 68 15.04 -3.69 -25.35
N LEU A 69 13.84 -3.14 -25.54
CA LEU A 69 12.68 -3.47 -24.72
C LEU A 69 12.27 -4.94 -24.88
N SER A 70 12.28 -5.49 -26.10
CA SER A 70 12.05 -6.92 -26.32
C SER A 70 13.10 -7.80 -25.64
N SER A 71 14.38 -7.40 -25.70
CA SER A 71 15.47 -8.10 -24.99
C SER A 71 15.28 -8.07 -23.47
N LEU A 72 14.95 -6.90 -22.91
CA LEU A 72 14.67 -6.74 -21.48
C LEU A 72 13.45 -7.54 -21.04
N LYS A 73 12.39 -7.57 -21.85
CA LYS A 73 11.20 -8.39 -21.60
C LYS A 73 11.54 -9.88 -21.50
N GLU A 74 12.34 -10.41 -22.43
CA GLU A 74 12.78 -11.81 -22.37
C GLU A 74 13.69 -12.09 -21.15
N LYS A 75 14.57 -11.15 -20.79
CA LYS A 75 15.38 -11.27 -19.57
C LYS A 75 14.51 -11.29 -18.31
N ASN A 76 13.52 -10.41 -18.21
CA ASN A 76 12.57 -10.40 -17.10
C ASN A 76 11.76 -11.69 -17.01
N ARG A 77 11.35 -12.26 -18.15
CA ARG A 77 10.69 -13.58 -18.19
C ARG A 77 11.59 -14.67 -17.61
N LEU A 78 12.88 -14.69 -17.95
CA LEU A 78 13.85 -15.63 -17.41
C LEU A 78 14.13 -15.41 -15.91
N LEU A 79 14.07 -14.16 -15.45
CA LEU A 79 14.28 -13.76 -14.06
C LEU A 79 12.98 -13.72 -13.23
N SER A 80 11.86 -14.24 -13.75
CA SER A 80 10.55 -14.20 -13.09
C SER A 80 10.50 -14.90 -11.72
N ALA A 81 11.46 -15.77 -11.41
CA ALA A 81 11.58 -16.37 -10.09
C ALA A 81 12.24 -15.44 -9.05
N HIS A 82 12.90 -14.37 -9.48
CA HIS A 82 13.60 -13.46 -8.58
C HIS A 82 12.58 -12.54 -7.88
N ARG A 83 12.60 -12.58 -6.56
CA ARG A 83 11.73 -11.76 -5.70
C ARG A 83 12.54 -10.63 -5.07
N ALA A 84 11.86 -9.51 -4.83
CA ALA A 84 12.41 -8.45 -4.00
C ALA A 84 12.71 -8.97 -2.58
N ALA A 85 13.67 -8.36 -1.90
CA ALA A 85 14.08 -8.78 -0.56
C ALA A 85 12.92 -8.66 0.45
N ILE A 86 12.13 -7.58 0.36
CA ILE A 86 10.92 -7.38 1.18
C ILE A 86 9.87 -8.47 0.95
N ASP A 87 9.60 -8.83 -0.31
CA ASP A 87 8.63 -9.86 -0.67
C ASP A 87 9.09 -11.23 -0.12
N THR A 88 10.39 -11.51 -0.20
CA THR A 88 11.01 -12.72 0.35
C THR A 88 10.85 -12.79 1.88
N ARG A 89 11.05 -11.67 2.60
CA ARG A 89 10.83 -11.62 4.06
C ARG A 89 9.38 -11.93 4.43
N ILE A 90 8.42 -11.40 3.67
CA ILE A 90 6.99 -11.63 3.87
C ILE A 90 6.62 -13.09 3.56
N GLU A 91 7.07 -13.64 2.43
CA GLU A 91 6.76 -15.02 2.04
C GLU A 91 7.41 -16.04 2.97
N ASN A 92 8.64 -15.80 3.44
CA ASN A 92 9.28 -16.64 4.46
C ASN A 92 8.48 -16.66 5.76
N PHE A 93 7.98 -15.50 6.20
CA PHE A 93 7.08 -15.41 7.36
C PHE A 93 5.80 -16.21 7.13
N LEU A 94 5.14 -16.04 5.98
CA LEU A 94 3.90 -16.75 5.67
C LEU A 94 4.13 -18.27 5.62
N GLN A 95 5.22 -18.72 5.00
CA GLN A 95 5.56 -20.14 4.91
C GLN A 95 5.85 -20.74 6.29
N ALA A 96 6.66 -20.06 7.12
CA ALA A 96 6.97 -20.53 8.46
C ALA A 96 5.73 -20.53 9.37
N HIS A 97 4.92 -19.48 9.31
CA HIS A 97 3.76 -19.32 10.18
C HIS A 97 2.60 -20.26 9.82
N PHE A 98 2.39 -20.56 8.54
CA PHE A 98 1.26 -21.37 8.07
C PHE A 98 1.66 -22.79 7.62
N GLY A 99 2.92 -23.19 7.78
CA GLY A 99 3.40 -24.52 7.35
C GLY A 99 2.75 -25.71 8.05
N ASP A 100 2.14 -25.50 9.22
CA ASP A 100 1.38 -26.48 10.00
C ASP A 100 -0.13 -26.42 9.75
N ALA A 101 -0.62 -25.41 9.03
CA ALA A 101 -2.04 -25.20 8.80
C ALA A 101 -2.55 -26.06 7.64
N PRO A 102 -3.78 -26.60 7.71
CA PRO A 102 -4.38 -27.35 6.62
C PRO A 102 -4.81 -26.40 5.49
N ILE A 103 -3.86 -26.06 4.62
CA ILE A 103 -4.04 -25.13 3.49
C ILE A 103 -3.88 -25.86 2.16
N ASP A 104 -4.69 -25.49 1.18
CA ASP A 104 -4.73 -26.16 -0.13
C ASP A 104 -3.51 -25.80 -1.01
N SER A 105 -2.89 -24.65 -0.76
CA SER A 105 -1.74 -24.13 -1.50
C SER A 105 -0.91 -23.17 -0.64
N PRO A 106 0.40 -23.04 -0.91
CA PRO A 106 1.26 -22.10 -0.19
C PRO A 106 0.80 -20.65 -0.38
N LEU A 107 1.07 -19.82 0.62
CA LEU A 107 0.73 -18.39 0.60
C LEU A 107 1.89 -17.61 -0.03
N GLY A 108 1.79 -17.33 -1.34
CA GLY A 108 2.73 -16.48 -2.07
C GLY A 108 2.14 -15.10 -2.38
N LEU A 109 2.96 -14.06 -2.45
CA LEU A 109 2.53 -12.72 -2.83
C LEU A 109 2.24 -12.64 -4.34
N PRO A 110 1.35 -11.73 -4.78
CA PRO A 110 1.02 -11.59 -6.19
C PRO A 110 2.28 -11.24 -7.00
N HIS A 111 2.48 -11.95 -8.11
CA HIS A 111 3.59 -11.74 -9.03
C HIS A 111 3.25 -12.30 -10.41
N PRO A 112 3.61 -11.60 -11.51
CA PRO A 112 4.25 -10.29 -11.54
C PRO A 112 3.28 -9.16 -11.11
N THR A 113 3.85 -8.01 -10.73
CA THR A 113 3.09 -6.77 -10.47
C THR A 113 3.71 -5.62 -11.26
N LEU A 114 2.90 -4.64 -11.66
CA LEU A 114 3.41 -3.35 -12.12
C LEU A 114 3.83 -2.54 -10.89
N CYS A 115 5.14 -2.36 -10.70
CA CYS A 115 5.70 -1.68 -9.53
C CYS A 115 5.72 -0.16 -9.73
N LEU A 116 5.21 0.56 -8.73
CA LEU A 116 5.26 2.02 -8.66
C LEU A 116 6.56 2.43 -7.98
N ASP A 117 7.61 2.60 -8.77
CA ASP A 117 8.96 2.95 -8.33
C ASP A 117 9.26 4.47 -8.38
N ARG A 118 8.32 5.26 -8.92
CA ARG A 118 8.43 6.72 -9.00
C ARG A 118 7.13 7.39 -8.62
N HIS A 119 7.26 8.44 -7.81
CA HIS A 119 6.14 9.27 -7.40
C HIS A 119 5.38 9.87 -8.58
N GLY A 120 4.06 9.75 -8.55
CA GLY A 120 3.15 10.27 -9.56
C GLY A 120 2.72 9.27 -10.64
N LEU A 121 3.40 8.13 -10.77
CA LEU A 121 2.95 7.06 -11.69
C LEU A 121 1.57 6.53 -11.31
N ALA A 122 1.32 6.34 -10.00
CA ALA A 122 0.04 5.89 -9.48
C ALA A 122 -1.10 6.84 -9.89
N ARG A 123 -0.84 8.16 -9.80
CA ARG A 123 -1.79 9.20 -10.20
C ARG A 123 -2.08 9.18 -11.69
N ILE A 124 -1.06 9.03 -12.54
CA ILE A 124 -1.25 8.90 -13.99
C ILE A 124 -2.07 7.64 -14.30
N LEU A 125 -1.75 6.52 -13.65
CA LEU A 125 -2.43 5.24 -13.85
C LEU A 125 -3.90 5.24 -13.42
N SER A 126 -4.30 6.16 -12.53
CA SER A 126 -5.65 6.23 -11.95
C SER A 126 -6.74 6.75 -12.88
N LEU A 127 -6.38 7.28 -14.06
CA LEU A 127 -7.30 7.80 -15.07
C LEU A 127 -6.92 7.29 -16.47
N PRO A 128 -7.85 7.28 -17.43
CA PRO A 128 -7.56 6.80 -18.78
C PRO A 128 -6.56 7.69 -19.51
N ALA A 129 -5.71 7.10 -20.36
CA ALA A 129 -4.64 7.83 -21.05
C ALA A 129 -5.11 9.05 -21.85
N GLY A 130 -6.30 8.96 -22.45
CA GLY A 130 -6.92 10.03 -23.23
C GLY A 130 -8.18 10.62 -22.60
N GLY A 131 -8.41 10.39 -21.29
CA GLY A 131 -9.66 10.75 -20.62
C GLY A 131 -9.46 11.38 -19.25
N ASP A 132 -10.50 12.08 -18.81
CA ASP A 132 -10.54 12.76 -17.51
C ASP A 132 -11.46 12.07 -16.50
N GLU A 133 -12.13 10.98 -16.88
CA GLU A 133 -13.06 10.24 -16.03
C GLU A 133 -12.82 8.74 -16.12
N PHE A 134 -12.87 8.07 -14.97
CA PHE A 134 -12.90 6.61 -14.87
C PHE A 134 -13.94 6.19 -13.83
N SER A 135 -14.65 5.09 -14.08
CA SER A 135 -15.61 4.56 -13.12
C SER A 135 -15.66 3.03 -13.17
N ASN A 136 -15.77 2.41 -12.00
CA ASN A 136 -16.09 0.99 -11.82
C ASN A 136 -17.09 0.84 -10.66
N GLU A 137 -17.43 -0.40 -10.27
CA GLU A 137 -18.40 -0.65 -9.19
C GLU A 137 -17.95 -0.07 -7.83
N LEU A 138 -16.64 0.10 -7.62
CA LEU A 138 -16.05 0.45 -6.33
C LEU A 138 -15.59 1.90 -6.22
N LEU A 139 -15.39 2.60 -7.34
CA LEU A 139 -14.98 4.01 -7.33
C LEU A 139 -15.26 4.74 -8.64
N SER A 140 -15.44 6.05 -8.53
CA SER A 140 -15.43 6.98 -9.66
C SER A 140 -14.31 8.01 -9.47
N SER A 141 -13.53 8.25 -10.52
CA SER A 141 -12.35 9.11 -10.52
C SER A 141 -12.48 10.20 -11.57
N TYR A 142 -12.05 11.41 -11.23
CA TYR A 142 -12.15 12.59 -12.08
C TYR A 142 -10.86 13.40 -12.03
N ARG A 143 -10.40 13.86 -13.20
CA ARG A 143 -9.41 14.91 -13.27
C ARG A 143 -10.07 16.26 -12.97
N ALA A 144 -9.55 16.95 -11.97
CA ALA A 144 -9.98 18.28 -11.57
C ALA A 144 -8.90 19.33 -11.89
N HIS A 145 -9.30 20.59 -11.88
CA HIS A 145 -8.36 21.71 -12.16
C HIS A 145 -7.16 21.73 -11.20
N ASN A 146 -7.40 21.40 -9.93
CA ASN A 146 -6.42 21.46 -8.84
C ASN A 146 -5.82 20.09 -8.45
N GLY A 147 -6.08 19.02 -9.21
CA GLY A 147 -5.62 17.68 -8.86
C GLY A 147 -6.58 16.60 -9.32
N VAL A 148 -6.73 15.54 -8.52
CA VAL A 148 -7.58 14.40 -8.82
C VAL A 148 -8.63 14.22 -7.73
N VAL A 149 -9.83 13.78 -8.12
CA VAL A 149 -10.92 13.43 -7.20
C VAL A 149 -11.22 11.96 -7.35
N HIS A 150 -11.27 11.23 -6.23
CA HIS A 150 -11.67 9.83 -6.18
C HIS A 150 -12.82 9.65 -5.19
N ASN A 151 -13.95 9.16 -5.68
CA ASN A 151 -15.16 8.89 -4.92
C ASN A 151 -15.34 7.37 -4.79
N PRO A 152 -14.89 6.74 -3.69
CA PRO A 152 -15.09 5.30 -3.47
C PRO A 152 -16.57 5.01 -3.13
N ARG A 153 -17.01 3.76 -3.34
CA ARG A 153 -18.38 3.31 -3.09
C ARG A 153 -18.81 3.55 -1.64
N ALA A 154 -17.92 3.32 -0.69
CA ALA A 154 -18.12 3.66 0.71
C ALA A 154 -17.47 5.03 1.02
N ASP A 155 -18.28 5.98 1.49
CA ASP A 155 -17.83 7.36 1.76
C ASP A 155 -17.18 7.53 3.15
N ARG A 156 -17.32 6.53 4.04
CA ARG A 156 -16.83 6.58 5.41
C ARG A 156 -16.37 5.22 5.92
N ARG A 157 -15.51 5.27 6.94
CA ARG A 157 -14.98 4.09 7.62
C ARG A 157 -15.96 3.57 8.67
N THR A 158 -16.12 2.25 8.74
CA THR A 158 -16.84 1.55 9.82
C THR A 158 -15.83 1.03 10.86
N THR A 159 -16.10 1.23 12.15
CA THR A 159 -15.20 0.81 13.24
C THR A 159 -15.70 -0.39 14.02
N GLN A 160 -17.01 -0.59 14.09
CA GLN A 160 -17.60 -1.68 14.85
C GLN A 160 -17.43 -3.00 14.09
N GLY A 161 -16.76 -3.98 14.72
CA GLY A 161 -16.61 -5.32 14.18
C GLY A 161 -15.70 -5.43 12.95
N THR A 162 -14.97 -4.38 12.57
CA THR A 162 -14.17 -4.36 11.33
C THR A 162 -12.72 -4.79 11.51
N PHE A 163 -12.23 -4.96 12.73
CA PHE A 163 -10.83 -5.35 12.99
C PHE A 163 -10.74 -6.79 13.50
N HIS A 164 -10.26 -7.66 12.63
CA HIS A 164 -10.03 -9.07 12.88
C HIS A 164 -8.54 -9.37 13.01
N VAL A 165 -8.19 -10.40 13.78
CA VAL A 165 -6.80 -10.76 14.06
C VAL A 165 -6.63 -12.28 13.96
N CYS A 166 -5.64 -12.72 13.18
CA CYS A 166 -5.30 -14.12 13.02
C CYS A 166 -4.73 -14.72 14.31
N GLU A 167 -5.19 -15.92 14.66
CA GLU A 167 -4.62 -16.77 15.69
C GLU A 167 -3.22 -17.28 15.31
N GLY A 168 -2.52 -17.88 16.28
CA GLY A 168 -1.18 -18.45 16.09
C GLY A 168 -0.02 -17.46 16.28
N GLY A 169 -0.29 -16.15 16.27
CA GLY A 169 0.70 -15.11 16.49
C GLY A 169 0.69 -14.52 17.91
N LEU A 170 0.97 -13.22 18.01
CA LEU A 170 0.88 -12.49 19.28
C LEU A 170 -0.55 -12.54 19.87
N PRO A 171 -0.71 -12.42 21.21
CA PRO A 171 -2.02 -12.45 21.87
C PRO A 171 -3.04 -11.51 21.23
N ILE A 172 -4.28 -11.99 21.08
CA ILE A 172 -5.36 -11.25 20.44
C ILE A 172 -6.06 -10.38 21.49
N PRO A 173 -6.17 -9.06 21.30
CA PRO A 173 -6.89 -8.19 22.23
C PRO A 173 -8.37 -8.60 22.35
N ALA A 174 -8.94 -8.47 23.54
CA ALA A 174 -10.29 -8.97 23.84
C ALA A 174 -11.40 -8.34 22.99
N ASP A 175 -11.18 -7.09 22.55
CA ASP A 175 -12.10 -6.30 21.74
C ASP A 175 -12.00 -6.60 20.22
N LYS A 176 -11.08 -7.48 19.80
CA LYS A 176 -10.92 -7.90 18.41
C LYS A 176 -11.54 -9.27 18.17
N ARG A 177 -11.95 -9.51 16.92
CA ARG A 177 -12.41 -10.83 16.48
C ARG A 177 -11.22 -11.74 16.17
N ALA A 178 -11.17 -12.90 16.80
CA ALA A 178 -10.15 -13.90 16.58
C ALA A 178 -10.48 -14.75 15.35
N VAL A 179 -9.55 -14.84 14.41
CA VAL A 179 -9.71 -15.58 13.15
C VAL A 179 -8.79 -16.80 13.17
N PRO A 180 -9.32 -18.03 13.00
CA PRO A 180 -8.47 -19.21 12.95
C PRO A 180 -7.46 -19.15 11.79
N LYS A 181 -6.25 -19.71 11.99
CA LYS A 181 -5.15 -19.68 11.00
C LYS A 181 -5.59 -20.13 9.60
N ALA A 182 -6.30 -21.25 9.51
CA ALA A 182 -6.78 -21.79 8.23
C ALA A 182 -7.74 -20.83 7.51
N ILE A 183 -8.55 -20.07 8.26
CA ILE A 183 -9.48 -19.09 7.70
C ILE A 183 -8.73 -17.88 7.16
N PHE A 184 -7.72 -17.38 7.88
CA PHE A 184 -6.85 -16.33 7.38
C PHE A 184 -6.14 -16.75 6.09
N ALA A 185 -5.59 -17.96 6.05
CA ALA A 185 -4.91 -18.49 4.87
C ALA A 185 -5.85 -18.57 3.65
N ARG A 186 -7.09 -19.04 3.84
CA ARG A 186 -8.11 -19.04 2.77
C ARG A 186 -8.52 -17.64 2.34
N LEU A 187 -8.69 -16.70 3.28
CA LEU A 187 -8.93 -15.29 2.96
C LEU A 187 -7.78 -14.69 2.15
N PHE A 188 -6.53 -15.01 2.50
CA PHE A 188 -5.34 -14.58 1.77
C PHE A 188 -5.34 -15.15 0.35
N GLN A 189 -5.58 -16.45 0.17
CA GLN A 189 -5.68 -17.08 -1.15
C GLN A 189 -6.78 -16.44 -2.01
N ARG A 190 -7.94 -16.14 -1.41
CA ARG A 190 -9.04 -15.42 -2.10
C ARG A 190 -8.67 -13.97 -2.43
N ALA A 191 -7.90 -13.30 -1.57
CA ALA A 191 -7.44 -11.93 -1.82
C ALA A 191 -6.61 -11.81 -3.11
N LEU A 192 -5.89 -12.87 -3.46
CA LEU A 192 -5.06 -12.97 -4.66
C LEU A 192 -5.80 -13.42 -5.91
N GLN A 193 -7.11 -13.66 -5.81
CA GLN A 193 -7.99 -14.03 -6.91
C GLN A 193 -9.10 -12.96 -7.10
N PRO A 194 -8.76 -11.68 -7.33
CA PRO A 194 -9.76 -10.67 -7.62
C PRO A 194 -10.45 -10.96 -8.97
N PRO A 195 -11.70 -10.54 -9.15
CA PRO A 195 -12.36 -10.56 -10.46
C PRO A 195 -11.57 -9.76 -11.49
N SER A 196 -11.58 -10.19 -12.76
CA SER A 196 -10.90 -9.50 -13.87
C SER A 196 -11.24 -8.02 -13.98
N GLU A 197 -12.50 -7.63 -13.77
CA GLU A 197 -12.92 -6.21 -13.78
C GLU A 197 -12.17 -5.36 -12.75
N LEU A 198 -11.80 -5.94 -11.60
CA LEU A 198 -11.07 -5.23 -10.56
C LEU A 198 -9.57 -5.10 -10.88
N LEU A 199 -9.03 -5.98 -11.72
CA LEU A 199 -7.63 -5.94 -12.18
C LEU A 199 -7.40 -4.95 -13.32
N LYS A 200 -8.45 -4.52 -14.02
CA LYS A 200 -8.35 -3.61 -15.16
C LYS A 200 -7.69 -2.28 -14.76
N LEU A 201 -6.66 -1.89 -15.51
CA LEU A 201 -5.97 -0.63 -15.32
C LEU A 201 -6.79 0.54 -15.87
N PRO A 202 -7.09 1.58 -15.07
CA PRO A 202 -7.82 2.75 -15.55
C PRO A 202 -7.14 3.41 -16.75
N TYR A 203 -5.81 3.52 -16.74
CA TYR A 203 -5.03 4.08 -17.84
C TYR A 203 -5.29 3.47 -19.21
N LEU A 204 -5.53 2.17 -19.24
CA LEU A 204 -5.73 1.38 -20.46
C LEU A 204 -7.21 1.03 -20.69
N SER A 205 -8.14 1.66 -19.97
CA SER A 205 -9.57 1.31 -20.05
C SER A 205 -10.27 1.79 -21.33
N SER A 206 -9.73 2.82 -21.99
CA SER A 206 -10.31 3.39 -23.23
C SER A 206 -9.75 2.77 -24.52
N GLY A 207 -8.72 1.93 -24.42
CA GLY A 207 -8.08 1.28 -25.57
C GLY A 207 -8.78 -0.02 -25.99
N HIS A 208 -8.37 -0.58 -27.14
CA HIS A 208 -8.89 -1.85 -27.63
C HIS A 208 -8.47 -3.06 -26.78
N ASP A 209 -7.33 -2.97 -26.08
CA ASP A 209 -6.80 -4.01 -25.19
C ASP A 209 -6.86 -3.54 -23.72
N SER A 210 -7.85 -4.03 -22.97
CA SER A 210 -7.90 -3.81 -21.53
C SER A 210 -6.80 -4.65 -20.85
N ALA A 211 -5.92 -3.99 -20.09
CA ALA A 211 -4.85 -4.64 -19.37
C ALA A 211 -5.25 -4.94 -17.92
N GLU A 212 -4.98 -6.16 -17.48
CA GLU A 212 -5.21 -6.63 -16.11
C GLU A 212 -3.88 -6.78 -15.37
N ALA A 213 -3.73 -6.12 -14.22
CA ALA A 213 -2.52 -6.25 -13.42
C ALA A 213 -2.77 -6.02 -11.92
N PHE A 214 -1.95 -6.64 -11.09
CA PHE A 214 -1.70 -6.16 -9.74
C PHE A 214 -0.71 -5.00 -9.79
N ILE A 215 -0.99 -3.96 -9.03
CA ILE A 215 -0.08 -2.84 -8.78
C ILE A 215 0.52 -2.99 -7.40
N SER A 216 1.75 -2.54 -7.26
CA SER A 216 2.45 -2.63 -6.00
C SER A 216 3.27 -1.37 -5.71
N LEU A 217 3.39 -1.03 -4.43
CA LEU A 217 4.13 0.14 -3.94
C LEU A 217 5.00 -0.26 -2.73
N LEU A 218 6.21 0.29 -2.63
CA LEU A 218 7.05 0.23 -1.44
C LEU A 218 6.96 1.59 -0.74
N VAL A 219 6.73 1.60 0.57
CA VAL A 219 6.82 2.81 1.40
C VAL A 219 7.70 2.58 2.62
N ARG A 220 8.37 3.63 3.10
CA ARG A 220 9.32 3.58 4.24
C ARG A 220 8.89 4.51 5.40
N PRO A 221 7.72 4.27 6.03
CA PRO A 221 7.21 5.19 7.04
C PRO A 221 8.10 5.24 8.28
N LEU A 222 8.26 6.45 8.82
CA LEU A 222 9.02 6.74 10.04
C LEU A 222 8.42 6.02 11.26
N VAL A 223 9.29 5.43 12.08
CA VAL A 223 8.95 4.75 13.35
C VAL A 223 9.69 5.40 14.52
N CYS A 224 10.98 5.69 14.36
CA CYS A 224 11.80 6.39 15.35
C CYS A 224 12.20 7.76 14.79
N PRO A 225 11.83 8.88 15.44
CA PRO A 225 12.36 10.19 15.05
C PRO A 225 13.84 10.30 15.42
N ALA A 226 14.58 11.15 14.70
CA ALA A 226 15.97 11.42 15.03
C ALA A 226 16.06 12.45 16.18
N VAL A 227 16.96 12.21 17.14
CA VAL A 227 17.27 13.14 18.23
C VAL A 227 18.78 13.35 18.28
N PRO A 228 19.30 14.57 18.04
CA PRO A 228 20.72 14.85 18.01
C PRO A 228 21.44 14.34 19.28
N GLY A 229 22.52 13.58 19.09
CA GLY A 229 23.32 13.02 20.19
C GLY A 229 22.69 11.84 20.92
N PHE A 230 21.49 11.37 20.52
CA PHE A 230 20.79 10.27 21.16
C PHE A 230 20.44 9.14 20.17
N CYS A 231 19.62 9.41 19.16
CA CYS A 231 19.17 8.41 18.19
C CYS A 231 19.10 8.95 16.76
N ARG A 232 19.26 8.06 15.79
CA ARG A 232 18.99 8.32 14.37
C ARG A 232 17.53 8.04 14.07
N HIS A 233 17.02 8.59 12.97
CA HIS A 233 15.71 8.16 12.52
C HIS A 233 15.73 6.68 12.12
N LYS A 234 14.60 5.99 12.28
CA LYS A 234 14.39 4.66 11.74
C LYS A 234 13.02 4.55 11.11
N SER A 235 12.93 3.90 9.95
CA SER A 235 11.70 3.56 9.26
C SER A 235 11.44 2.05 9.32
N MET A 236 10.18 1.65 9.17
CA MET A 236 9.87 0.29 8.73
C MET A 236 9.72 0.29 7.21
N GLU A 237 9.59 -0.90 6.61
CA GLU A 237 9.22 -1.03 5.20
C GLU A 237 7.82 -1.64 5.10
N ILE A 238 6.99 -1.15 4.19
CA ILE A 238 5.66 -1.70 3.94
C ILE A 238 5.47 -1.94 2.45
N ARG A 239 5.04 -3.15 2.11
CA ARG A 239 4.67 -3.56 0.76
C ARG A 239 3.17 -3.48 0.56
N PHE A 240 2.72 -2.57 -0.28
CA PHE A 240 1.32 -2.45 -0.67
C PHE A 240 1.05 -3.20 -1.98
N PHE A 241 -0.07 -3.92 -2.03
CA PHE A 241 -0.61 -4.56 -3.22
C PHE A 241 -2.07 -4.18 -3.40
N ALA A 242 -2.43 -3.82 -4.64
CA ALA A 242 -3.79 -3.52 -5.01
C ALA A 242 -4.07 -4.03 -6.44
N PRO A 243 -5.27 -4.54 -6.72
CA PRO A 243 -5.72 -4.70 -8.10
C PRO A 243 -5.66 -3.39 -8.88
N GLY A 244 -5.41 -3.46 -10.19
CA GLY A 244 -5.26 -2.31 -11.09
C GLY A 244 -6.37 -1.26 -10.98
N GLY A 245 -7.62 -1.69 -10.84
CA GLY A 245 -8.77 -0.81 -10.72
C GLY A 245 -8.80 0.01 -9.42
N LEU A 246 -7.89 -0.25 -8.47
CA LEU A 246 -7.75 0.44 -7.18
C LEU A 246 -6.41 1.18 -7.06
N VAL A 247 -5.71 1.46 -8.16
CA VAL A 247 -4.40 2.15 -8.14
C VAL A 247 -4.44 3.53 -7.47
N SER A 248 -5.60 4.19 -7.45
CA SER A 248 -5.80 5.45 -6.71
C SER A 248 -5.52 5.31 -5.21
N ASN A 249 -5.77 4.14 -4.60
CA ASN A 249 -5.42 3.89 -3.21
C ASN A 249 -3.91 3.94 -2.97
N LEU A 250 -3.12 3.55 -3.97
CA LEU A 250 -1.67 3.62 -3.90
C LEU A 250 -1.16 5.04 -4.10
N ASP A 251 -1.75 5.84 -5.01
CA ASP A 251 -1.46 7.29 -5.10
C ASP A 251 -1.70 7.99 -3.75
N PHE A 252 -2.81 7.65 -3.09
CA PHE A 252 -3.13 8.19 -1.78
C PHE A 252 -2.10 7.84 -0.70
N VAL A 253 -1.66 6.58 -0.63
CA VAL A 253 -0.64 6.14 0.35
C VAL A 253 0.72 6.77 0.03
N GLU A 254 1.10 6.75 -1.25
CA GLU A 254 2.35 7.32 -1.76
C GLU A 254 2.45 8.82 -1.46
N SER A 255 1.36 9.57 -1.64
CA SER A 255 1.30 11.00 -1.37
C SER A 255 1.45 11.34 0.13
N ILE A 256 1.13 10.40 1.03
CA ILE A 256 1.22 10.61 2.49
C ILE A 256 2.57 10.14 3.02
N PHE A 257 3.07 9.00 2.55
CA PHE A 257 4.21 8.28 3.15
C PHE A 257 5.44 8.20 2.24
N GLY A 258 5.40 8.83 1.06
CA GLY A 258 6.48 8.82 0.07
C GLY A 258 6.49 7.54 -0.79
N ASN A 259 7.41 7.52 -1.76
CA ASN A 259 7.69 6.36 -2.60
C ASN A 259 9.08 5.81 -2.23
N GLY A 260 9.15 4.52 -1.87
CA GLY A 260 10.38 3.84 -1.47
C GLY A 260 11.23 3.28 -2.62
N GLY A 261 10.90 3.60 -3.87
CA GLY A 261 11.59 3.16 -5.07
C GLY A 261 11.23 1.74 -5.52
N ASP A 262 12.03 1.22 -6.46
CA ASP A 262 11.93 -0.16 -6.93
C ASP A 262 12.51 -1.13 -5.87
N PRO A 263 11.70 -2.03 -5.29
CA PRO A 263 12.13 -2.96 -4.25
C PRO A 263 13.10 -4.06 -4.76
N LEU A 264 13.31 -4.19 -6.07
CA LEU A 264 14.32 -5.09 -6.64
C LEU A 264 15.73 -4.51 -6.59
N LEU A 265 15.86 -3.20 -6.41
CA LEU A 265 17.15 -2.53 -6.32
C LEU A 265 17.74 -2.68 -4.90
N PRO A 266 19.02 -3.11 -4.77
CA PRO A 266 19.67 -3.24 -3.46
C PRO A 266 19.67 -1.95 -2.64
N GLU A 267 19.72 -0.78 -3.30
CA GLU A 267 19.67 0.53 -2.65
C GLU A 267 18.37 0.74 -1.84
N ASN A 268 17.30 0.05 -2.23
CA ASN A 268 15.98 0.14 -1.58
C ASN A 268 15.70 -1.05 -0.63
N ASP A 269 16.63 -1.99 -0.48
CA ASP A 269 16.49 -3.09 0.47
C ASP A 269 16.77 -2.62 1.91
N ALA A 270 15.71 -2.55 2.72
CA ALA A 270 15.82 -2.18 4.13
C ALA A 270 16.78 -3.07 4.94
N GLY A 271 16.93 -4.35 4.54
CA GLY A 271 17.84 -5.29 5.20
C GLY A 271 19.31 -4.92 5.09
N LEU A 272 19.68 -4.14 4.06
CA LEU A 272 21.05 -3.65 3.87
C LEU A 272 21.30 -2.33 4.63
N ASP A 273 20.25 -1.53 4.86
CA ASP A 273 20.29 -0.30 5.65
C ASP A 273 19.94 -0.55 7.14
N VAL A 274 20.81 -1.29 7.81
CA VAL A 274 20.65 -1.63 9.25
C VAL A 274 20.62 -0.40 10.17
N LEU A 275 21.11 0.75 9.70
CA LEU A 275 21.19 1.97 10.50
C LEU A 275 19.84 2.67 10.55
N HIS A 276 19.10 2.74 9.44
CA HIS A 276 17.82 3.46 9.37
C HIS A 276 16.60 2.54 9.19
N TRP A 277 16.78 1.22 9.11
CA TRP A 277 15.67 0.28 9.27
C TRP A 277 15.41 -0.03 10.76
N SER A 278 14.13 -0.19 11.09
CA SER A 278 13.64 -0.60 12.41
C SER A 278 13.70 -2.12 12.61
N GLY A 279 13.93 -2.91 11.55
CA GLY A 279 13.91 -4.37 11.60
C GLY A 279 12.53 -4.99 11.36
N HIS A 280 11.53 -4.19 10.98
CA HIS A 280 10.14 -4.65 10.80
C HIS A 280 9.67 -4.50 9.35
N THR A 281 8.89 -5.47 8.90
CA THR A 281 8.35 -5.54 7.55
C THR A 281 6.83 -5.64 7.58
N GLY A 282 6.17 -4.82 6.78
CA GLY A 282 4.73 -4.75 6.64
C GLY A 282 4.25 -5.19 5.27
N CYS A 283 3.03 -5.72 5.20
CA CYS A 283 2.33 -6.01 3.96
C CYS A 283 0.86 -5.59 4.07
N VAL A 284 0.34 -4.95 3.03
CA VAL A 284 -1.08 -4.60 2.90
C VAL A 284 -1.60 -5.04 1.53
N ILE A 285 -2.71 -5.79 1.52
CA ILE A 285 -3.36 -6.24 0.29
C ILE A 285 -4.81 -5.74 0.28
N LEU A 286 -5.17 -4.96 -0.74
CA LEU A 286 -6.55 -4.52 -0.96
C LEU A 286 -7.33 -5.61 -1.70
N ALA A 287 -8.42 -6.08 -1.10
CA ALA A 287 -9.23 -7.17 -1.61
C ALA A 287 -10.72 -6.98 -1.26
N PRO A 288 -11.39 -5.91 -1.76
CA PRO A 288 -12.78 -5.62 -1.45
C PRO A 288 -13.76 -6.72 -1.86
N HIS A 289 -13.38 -7.57 -2.82
CA HIS A 289 -14.17 -8.73 -3.25
C HIS A 289 -14.34 -9.79 -2.15
N LEU A 290 -13.52 -9.77 -1.09
CA LEU A 290 -13.66 -10.68 0.06
C LEU A 290 -15.00 -10.54 0.79
N CYS A 291 -15.67 -9.39 0.68
CA CYS A 291 -17.01 -9.17 1.26
C CYS A 291 -18.10 -10.07 0.63
N HIS A 292 -17.82 -10.73 -0.49
CA HIS A 292 -18.76 -11.64 -1.14
C HIS A 292 -18.57 -13.11 -0.74
N VAL A 293 -17.47 -13.46 -0.07
CA VAL A 293 -17.17 -14.84 0.30
C VAL A 293 -18.02 -15.27 1.50
N THR A 294 -18.56 -16.48 1.45
CA THR A 294 -19.36 -17.02 2.56
C THR A 294 -18.48 -17.58 3.68
N LYS A 295 -19.00 -17.54 4.91
CA LYS A 295 -18.37 -18.18 6.08
C LYS A 295 -18.16 -19.68 5.84
N ARG A 296 -19.12 -20.34 5.19
CA ARG A 296 -19.06 -21.76 4.84
C ARG A 296 -17.97 -22.08 3.83
N GLU A 297 -17.82 -21.31 2.75
CA GLU A 297 -16.75 -21.48 1.76
C GLU A 297 -15.35 -21.29 2.38
N LEU A 298 -15.25 -20.41 3.38
CA LEU A 298 -14.02 -20.26 4.16
C LEU A 298 -13.78 -21.43 5.12
N GLY A 299 -14.77 -22.29 5.34
CA GLY A 299 -14.72 -23.44 6.26
C GLY A 299 -14.80 -23.06 7.73
N LEU A 300 -15.51 -21.98 8.05
CA LEU A 300 -15.94 -21.71 9.44
C LEU A 300 -16.97 -22.77 9.87
N PRO A 301 -17.09 -23.07 11.18
CA PRO A 301 -18.03 -24.07 11.66
C PRO A 301 -19.49 -23.57 11.58
N HIS A 302 -20.43 -24.51 11.54
CA HIS A 302 -21.83 -24.22 11.81
C HIS A 302 -21.99 -23.77 13.28
N TRP A 303 -23.01 -22.97 13.58
CA TRP A 303 -23.25 -22.36 14.89
C TRP A 303 -23.25 -23.39 16.02
N ASP A 304 -23.85 -24.55 15.81
CA ASP A 304 -23.97 -25.60 16.82
C ASP A 304 -22.63 -26.24 17.18
N ASP A 305 -21.68 -26.29 16.23
CA ASP A 305 -20.33 -26.83 16.40
C ASP A 305 -19.31 -25.75 16.84
N ALA A 306 -19.72 -24.48 16.89
CA ALA A 306 -18.86 -23.36 17.22
C ALA A 306 -18.68 -23.20 18.74
N SER A 307 -17.44 -22.89 19.15
CA SER A 307 -17.15 -22.46 20.51
C SER A 307 -17.86 -21.15 20.87
N GLU A 308 -18.00 -20.87 22.18
CA GLU A 308 -18.57 -19.59 22.66
C GLU A 308 -17.82 -18.38 22.09
N ARG A 309 -16.48 -18.47 21.98
CA ARG A 309 -15.64 -17.42 21.41
C ARG A 309 -15.94 -17.20 19.94
N GLN A 310 -16.06 -18.27 19.15
CA GLN A 310 -16.39 -18.18 17.72
C GLN A 310 -17.78 -17.56 17.51
N ARG A 311 -18.78 -17.96 18.31
CA ARG A 311 -20.12 -17.37 18.28
C ARG A 311 -20.10 -15.88 18.58
N ARG A 312 -19.39 -15.48 19.63
CA ARG A 312 -19.22 -14.08 20.03
C ARG A 312 -18.52 -13.23 18.96
N ASP A 313 -17.49 -13.79 18.33
CA ASP A 313 -16.69 -13.10 17.32
C ASP A 313 -17.27 -13.20 15.90
N ALA A 314 -18.47 -13.79 15.75
CA ALA A 314 -19.13 -14.04 14.47
C ALA A 314 -18.31 -14.93 13.50
N MET A 315 -17.51 -15.83 14.05
CA MET A 315 -16.67 -16.81 13.33
C MET A 315 -17.35 -18.17 13.24
N CYS A 316 -18.63 -18.15 12.87
CA CYS A 316 -19.48 -19.31 12.59
C CYS A 316 -20.69 -18.88 11.78
N TYR A 317 -21.38 -19.82 11.14
CA TYR A 317 -22.59 -19.55 10.35
C TYR A 317 -23.78 -20.35 10.86
N ARG A 318 -25.01 -19.84 10.69
CA ARG A 318 -26.26 -20.59 10.85
C ARG A 318 -26.78 -20.99 9.48
N GLU A 319 -26.89 -20.04 8.57
CA GLU A 319 -27.30 -20.30 7.20
C GLU A 319 -26.09 -20.48 6.26
N PRO A 320 -26.15 -21.40 5.28
CA PRO A 320 -25.01 -21.69 4.40
C PRO A 320 -24.54 -20.52 3.53
N ASP A 321 -25.41 -19.55 3.26
CA ASP A 321 -25.16 -18.37 2.40
C ASP A 321 -24.69 -17.14 3.19
N GLU A 322 -24.51 -17.25 4.52
CA GLU A 322 -23.98 -16.16 5.34
C GLU A 322 -22.59 -15.72 4.86
N LYS A 323 -22.51 -14.46 4.44
CA LYS A 323 -21.26 -13.80 4.06
C LYS A 323 -20.35 -13.62 5.27
N TYR A 324 -19.05 -13.72 5.04
CA TYR A 324 -18.07 -13.36 6.05
C TYR A 324 -18.24 -11.90 6.46
N ASN A 325 -18.20 -11.63 7.77
CA ASN A 325 -18.51 -10.32 8.34
C ASN A 325 -19.84 -9.70 7.84
N ASP A 326 -20.84 -10.55 7.59
CA ASP A 326 -22.17 -10.13 7.13
C ASP A 326 -22.13 -9.33 5.80
N GLY A 327 -21.07 -9.56 5.01
CA GLY A 327 -20.80 -8.84 3.76
C GLY A 327 -20.32 -7.40 3.94
N SER A 328 -19.97 -7.01 5.16
CA SER A 328 -19.46 -5.68 5.49
C SER A 328 -17.94 -5.61 5.42
N ALA A 329 -17.42 -4.40 5.23
CA ALA A 329 -15.99 -4.10 5.23
C ALA A 329 -15.29 -4.61 6.50
N PHE A 330 -14.11 -5.20 6.34
CA PHE A 330 -13.24 -5.60 7.44
C PHE A 330 -11.78 -5.47 7.04
N LYS A 331 -10.90 -5.48 8.03
CA LYS A 331 -9.49 -5.84 7.87
C LYS A 331 -9.17 -7.04 8.73
N VAL A 332 -8.27 -7.89 8.24
CA VAL A 332 -7.73 -9.01 9.02
C VAL A 332 -6.21 -8.98 8.98
N THR A 333 -5.61 -9.03 10.16
CA THR A 333 -4.15 -8.93 10.33
C THR A 333 -3.57 -10.22 10.89
N CYS A 334 -2.45 -10.68 10.34
CA CYS A 334 -1.57 -11.71 10.89
C CYS A 334 -0.22 -11.09 11.27
N ARG A 335 0.29 -11.40 12.46
CA ARG A 335 1.54 -10.83 13.00
C ARG A 335 2.13 -11.69 14.11
N THR A 336 3.45 -11.80 14.17
CA THR A 336 4.20 -12.50 15.23
C THR A 336 5.25 -11.59 15.87
N ALA A 337 5.99 -12.14 16.83
CA ALA A 337 7.15 -11.46 17.41
C ALA A 337 8.35 -11.38 16.43
N ASP A 338 8.28 -12.03 15.25
CA ASP A 338 9.36 -12.01 14.25
C ASP A 338 9.45 -10.68 13.47
N GLY A 339 8.61 -9.70 13.81
CA GLY A 339 8.65 -8.36 13.23
C GLY A 339 7.96 -8.22 11.87
N VAL A 340 7.18 -9.22 11.45
CA VAL A 340 6.40 -9.17 10.19
C VAL A 340 4.90 -9.07 10.48
N ILE A 341 4.24 -8.15 9.78
CA ILE A 341 2.79 -7.91 9.86
C ILE A 341 2.16 -7.91 8.46
N VAL A 342 1.10 -8.70 8.26
CA VAL A 342 0.38 -8.82 6.99
C VAL A 342 -1.09 -8.51 7.23
N THR A 343 -1.65 -7.57 6.46
CA THR A 343 -3.06 -7.18 6.58
C THR A 343 -3.78 -7.25 5.23
N LEU A 344 -4.95 -7.88 5.24
CA LEU A 344 -5.91 -7.84 4.13
C LEU A 344 -6.99 -6.79 4.45
N ILE A 345 -7.35 -5.96 3.49
CA ILE A 345 -8.41 -4.94 3.63
C ILE A 345 -9.52 -5.24 2.62
N ALA A 346 -10.71 -5.56 3.12
CA ALA A 346 -11.90 -5.85 2.33
C ALA A 346 -12.76 -4.60 2.08
N ASP A 347 -12.13 -3.51 1.66
CA ASP A 347 -12.75 -2.24 1.29
C ASP A 347 -11.72 -1.38 0.54
N ASN A 348 -12.17 -0.37 -0.20
CA ASN A 348 -11.28 0.55 -0.94
C ASN A 348 -11.38 2.01 -0.45
N TYR A 349 -12.09 2.31 0.63
CA TYR A 349 -12.06 3.63 1.24
C TYR A 349 -10.65 3.96 1.75
N PHE A 350 -10.10 5.06 1.25
CA PHE A 350 -8.73 5.54 1.49
C PHE A 350 -8.33 5.58 2.97
N GLY A 351 -9.29 5.88 3.86
CA GLY A 351 -9.04 5.94 5.30
C GLY A 351 -8.56 4.62 5.91
N TYR A 352 -8.95 3.46 5.36
CA TYR A 352 -8.41 2.17 5.82
C TYR A 352 -6.92 2.03 5.50
N CYS A 353 -6.49 2.45 4.31
CA CYS A 353 -5.07 2.41 3.91
C CYS A 353 -4.21 3.26 4.84
N LYS A 354 -4.61 4.52 5.08
CA LYS A 354 -3.90 5.42 6.02
C LYS A 354 -3.83 4.84 7.44
N LYS A 355 -4.95 4.34 7.96
CA LYS A 355 -5.00 3.80 9.33
C LYS A 355 -4.31 2.44 9.45
N GLU A 356 -4.12 1.72 8.35
CA GLU A 356 -3.33 0.50 8.35
C GLU A 356 -1.84 0.79 8.42
N VAL A 357 -1.32 1.78 7.67
CA VAL A 357 0.06 2.24 7.86
C VAL A 357 0.31 2.64 9.32
N LYS A 358 -0.62 3.41 9.92
CA LYS A 358 -0.58 3.73 11.36
C LYS A 358 -0.52 2.49 12.25
N THR A 359 -1.33 1.46 11.96
CA THR A 359 -1.37 0.21 12.73
C THR A 359 -0.02 -0.51 12.64
N GLN A 360 0.60 -0.54 11.46
CA GLN A 360 1.89 -1.21 11.27
C GLN A 360 3.06 -0.43 11.87
N ILE A 361 3.04 0.92 11.83
CA ILE A 361 4.00 1.76 12.56
C ILE A 361 3.88 1.48 14.08
N SER A 362 2.66 1.45 14.62
CA SER A 362 2.45 1.11 16.03
C SER A 362 2.98 -0.28 16.36
N PHE A 363 2.73 -1.29 15.52
CA PHE A 363 3.31 -2.62 15.69
C PHE A 363 4.86 -2.59 15.74
N ALA A 364 5.50 -1.88 14.81
CA ALA A 364 6.95 -1.73 14.78
C ALA A 364 7.48 -0.99 16.02
N ALA A 365 6.82 0.09 16.44
CA ALA A 365 7.16 0.84 17.66
C ALA A 365 7.11 -0.06 18.91
N ASN A 366 6.04 -0.84 19.04
CA ASN A 366 5.82 -1.77 20.15
C ASN A 366 6.92 -2.86 20.25
N LEU A 367 7.40 -3.38 19.12
CA LEU A 367 8.46 -4.39 19.10
C LEU A 367 9.87 -3.79 19.22
N MET A 368 10.09 -2.60 18.65
CA MET A 368 11.40 -1.92 18.70
C MET A 368 11.74 -1.41 20.11
N GLY A 369 10.74 -0.92 20.85
CA GLY A 369 10.93 -0.27 22.15
C GLY A 369 11.51 1.14 22.06
N ASN A 370 11.42 1.88 23.18
CA ASN A 370 11.90 3.27 23.33
C ASN A 370 11.28 4.31 22.37
N VAL A 371 10.18 3.97 21.71
CA VAL A 371 9.38 4.88 20.88
C VAL A 371 7.91 4.56 21.04
N GLU A 372 7.05 5.51 20.69
CA GLU A 372 5.60 5.36 20.74
C GLU A 372 5.00 5.88 19.44
N GLU A 373 3.94 5.22 18.96
CA GLU A 373 3.11 5.71 17.88
C GLU A 373 1.86 6.33 18.49
N GLU A 374 1.62 7.61 18.22
CA GLU A 374 0.56 8.37 18.90
C GLU A 374 -0.53 8.83 17.94
N HIS A 375 -1.76 8.93 18.44
CA HIS A 375 -2.84 9.64 17.75
C HIS A 375 -3.01 11.03 18.36
N ALA A 376 -2.00 11.88 18.14
CA ALA A 376 -1.91 13.21 18.73
C ALA A 376 -1.74 14.30 17.67
N GLY A 377 -2.15 15.52 18.00
CA GLY A 377 -1.75 16.75 17.31
C GLY A 377 -0.70 17.49 18.14
N GLY A 378 -0.05 18.50 17.54
CA GLY A 378 0.95 19.31 18.23
C GLY A 378 1.21 20.63 17.51
N THR A 379 1.78 21.59 18.23
CA THR A 379 2.22 22.88 17.68
C THR A 379 3.40 23.43 18.49
N LEU A 380 4.35 24.08 17.81
CA LEU A 380 5.38 24.89 18.44
C LEU A 380 4.94 26.36 18.37
N ALA A 381 4.41 26.88 19.48
CA ALA A 381 3.92 28.25 19.54
C ALA A 381 5.01 29.20 20.04
N PHE A 382 5.29 30.24 19.24
CA PHE A 382 6.17 31.33 19.65
C PHE A 382 5.33 32.50 20.17
N PRO A 383 5.70 33.10 21.29
CA PRO A 383 5.09 34.35 21.72
C PRO A 383 5.22 35.41 20.62
N SER A 384 4.15 36.16 20.41
CA SER A 384 4.12 37.28 19.48
C SER A 384 3.56 38.50 20.18
N TRP A 385 4.00 39.68 19.77
CA TRP A 385 3.67 40.95 20.41
C TRP A 385 3.21 41.95 19.37
N SER A 386 2.21 42.76 19.71
CA SER A 386 1.85 43.95 18.95
C SER A 386 2.78 45.08 19.40
N LEU A 387 3.79 45.39 18.60
CA LEU A 387 4.89 46.28 19.01
C LEU A 387 4.60 47.78 18.85
N GLY A 388 3.43 48.16 18.32
CA GLY A 388 3.06 49.55 18.08
C GLY A 388 3.84 50.17 16.91
N ASP A 389 3.82 51.51 16.83
CA ASP A 389 4.44 52.26 15.73
C ASP A 389 5.96 52.42 15.88
N GLU A 390 6.47 52.38 17.12
CA GLU A 390 7.90 52.44 17.42
C GLU A 390 8.29 51.32 18.39
N TYR A 391 9.29 50.54 18.00
CA TYR A 391 9.86 49.49 18.82
C TYR A 391 11.39 49.58 18.80
N GLN A 392 11.99 49.66 19.99
CA GLN A 392 13.42 49.57 20.16
C GLN A 392 13.75 48.25 20.87
N VAL A 393 14.44 47.35 20.16
CA VAL A 393 15.06 46.18 20.76
C VAL A 393 16.09 46.67 21.78
N ASN A 394 15.92 46.25 23.03
CA ASN A 394 17.00 46.30 24.02
C ASN A 394 17.55 44.89 24.12
N SER A 395 18.57 44.59 23.30
CA SER A 395 19.23 43.28 23.24
C SER A 395 20.26 43.13 24.34
#